data_AF-A0A5D4SWL8-F1
#
_entry.id   AF-A0A5D4SWL8-F1
#
_cell.length_a   1.000
_cell.length_b   1.000
_cell.length_c   1.000
_cell.angle_alpha   90.00
_cell.angle_beta   90.00
_cell.angle_gamma   90.00
#
_symmetry.space_group_name_H-M   'P 1'
#
loop_
_entity.id
_entity.type
_entity.pdbx_description
1 polymer ?
#
loop_
_entity_poly.entity_id
_entity_poly.type
_entity_poly.pdbx_seq_one_letter_code
_entity_poly.pdbx_strand_id
1 'polypeptide(L)'
;MGLFFEKVKRTKSSKGIVVIRIIVAIAMIALFFLGYRDDFNSTYLGYVILLAGLMNIMNGVESHLHREEKKVYMMDYLLGILFLFMAITQLEMI
;
A
#
# COMPACT_ATOMS: atom_id res chain seq x y z
N MET A 1 -21.72 24.33 14.68
CA MET A 1 -22.08 22.89 14.65
C MET A 1 -22.01 22.38 13.22
N GLY A 2 -20.88 21.79 12.83
CA GLY A 2 -20.67 21.29 11.46
C GLY A 2 -19.34 20.58 11.21
N LEU A 3 -18.52 20.38 12.23
CA LEU A 3 -17.17 19.82 12.13
C LEU A 3 -17.11 18.28 12.23
N PHE A 4 -18.25 17.61 12.43
CA PHE A 4 -18.31 16.15 12.65
C PHE A 4 -19.23 15.40 11.67
N PHE A 5 -19.80 16.10 10.69
CA PHE A 5 -20.60 15.52 9.61
C PHE A 5 -20.01 15.88 8.26
N GLU A 6 -18.69 15.82 8.14
CA GLU A 6 -18.12 15.62 6.82
C GLU A 6 -18.67 14.26 6.36
N LYS A 7 -19.64 14.31 5.43
CA LYS A 7 -20.14 13.11 4.75
C LYS A 7 -18.90 12.49 4.16
N VAL A 8 -18.35 11.49 4.84
CA VAL A 8 -17.31 10.62 4.31
C VAL A 8 -17.93 10.11 3.03
N LYS A 9 -17.55 10.72 1.91
CA LYS A 9 -17.80 10.16 0.59
C LYS A 9 -17.02 8.87 0.65
N ARG A 10 -17.69 7.80 1.11
CA ARG A 10 -17.19 6.44 0.98
C ARG A 10 -17.12 6.24 -0.52
N THR A 11 -15.98 6.61 -1.08
CA THR A 11 -15.63 6.33 -2.44
C THR A 11 -15.77 4.83 -2.57
N LYS A 12 -16.58 4.45 -3.54
CA LYS A 12 -17.04 3.08 -3.71
C LYS A 12 -15.82 2.31 -4.22
N SER A 13 -14.93 1.88 -3.32
CA SER A 13 -13.80 1.06 -3.71
C SER A 13 -14.33 -0.14 -4.48
N SER A 14 -13.71 -0.43 -5.62
CA SER A 14 -14.16 -1.51 -6.48
C SER A 14 -14.04 -2.81 -5.70
N LYS A 15 -15.12 -3.61 -5.67
CA LYS A 15 -15.16 -4.85 -4.87
C LYS A 15 -13.96 -5.77 -5.13
N GLY A 16 -13.43 -5.77 -6.36
CA GLY A 16 -12.22 -6.52 -6.72
C GLY A 16 -10.94 -5.98 -6.08
N ILE A 17 -10.77 -4.66 -6.01
CA ILE A 17 -9.58 -4.04 -5.42
C ILE A 17 -9.55 -4.29 -3.90
N VAL A 18 -10.71 -4.29 -3.24
CA VAL A 18 -10.83 -4.65 -1.83
C VAL A 18 -10.36 -6.09 -1.58
N VAL A 19 -10.74 -7.04 -2.44
CA VAL A 19 -10.30 -8.44 -2.33
C VAL A 19 -8.78 -8.56 -2.51
N ILE A 20 -8.21 -7.90 -3.52
CA ILE A 20 -6.76 -7.88 -3.74
C ILE A 20 -6.04 -7.29 -2.51
N ARG A 21 -6.56 -6.19 -1.95
CA ARG A 21 -6.00 -5.56 -0.74
C ARG A 21 -5.95 -6.52 0.44
N ILE A 22 -7.01 -7.32 0.63
CA ILE A 22 -7.07 -8.33 1.69
C ILE A 22 -6.05 -9.46 1.44
N ILE A 23 -5.97 -9.98 0.22
CA ILE A 23 -5.02 -11.04 -0.13
C ILE A 23 -3.57 -10.56 0.08
N VAL A 24 -3.25 -9.36 -0.40
CA VAL A 24 -1.91 -8.75 -0.24
C VAL A 24 -1.62 -8.48 1.24
N ALA A 25 -2.60 -8.03 2.03
CA ALA A 25 -2.42 -7.86 3.48
C ALA A 25 -2.10 -9.18 4.19
N ILE A 26 -2.81 -10.26 3.85
CA ILE A 26 -2.52 -11.60 4.39
C ILE A 26 -1.11 -12.05 3.99
N ALA A 27 -0.72 -11.83 2.73
CA ALA A 27 0.62 -12.15 2.25
C ALA A 27 1.72 -11.35 2.98
N MET A 28 1.51 -10.04 3.21
CA MET A 28 2.43 -9.21 3.98
C MET A 28 2.60 -9.70 5.42
N ILE A 29 1.50 -10.07 6.09
CA ILE A 29 1.55 -10.62 7.45
C ILE A 29 2.30 -11.96 7.47
N ALA A 30 2.02 -12.85 6.51
CA ALA A 30 2.71 -14.14 6.41
C ALA A 30 4.22 -13.98 6.18
N LEU A 31 4.62 -13.07 5.27
CA LEU A 31 6.02 -12.76 5.02
C LEU A 31 6.70 -12.15 6.24
N PHE A 32 5.99 -11.31 6.99
CA PHE A 32 6.50 -10.74 8.23
C PHE A 32 6.79 -11.82 9.29
N PHE A 33 5.88 -12.80 9.46
CA PHE A 33 6.10 -13.93 10.36
C PHE A 33 7.24 -14.85 9.90
N LEU A 34 7.39 -15.06 8.59
CA LEU A 34 8.52 -15.83 8.03
C LEU A 34 9.84 -15.12 8.28
N GLY A 35 9.92 -13.82 7.99
CA GLY A 35 11.12 -13.02 8.28
C GLY A 35 11.47 -12.98 9.76
N TYR A 36 10.46 -12.92 10.65
CA TYR A 36 10.69 -12.98 12.09
C TYR A 36 11.28 -14.32 12.55
N ARG A 37 10.84 -15.43 11.94
CA ARG A 37 11.41 -16.76 12.26
C ARG A 37 12.79 -16.98 11.70
N ASP A 38 13.10 -16.38 10.56
CA ASP A 38 14.40 -16.47 9.89
C ASP A 38 15.34 -15.37 10.36
N ASP A 39 15.50 -15.21 11.69
CA ASP A 39 16.42 -14.24 12.32
C ASP A 39 16.30 -12.79 11.80
N PHE A 40 15.07 -12.31 11.56
CA PHE A 40 14.81 -10.98 10.98
C PHE A 40 15.48 -10.77 9.61
N ASN A 41 15.50 -11.81 8.78
CA ASN A 41 16.06 -11.73 7.43
C ASN A 41 15.45 -10.55 6.64
N SER A 42 16.35 -9.63 6.25
CA SER A 42 16.05 -8.36 5.60
C SER A 42 15.37 -8.53 4.25
N THR A 43 15.55 -9.66 3.57
CA THR A 43 14.93 -9.97 2.29
C THR A 43 13.41 -10.06 2.39
N TYR A 44 12.88 -10.73 3.43
CA TYR A 44 11.43 -10.80 3.63
C TYR A 44 10.84 -9.42 3.95
N LEU A 45 11.56 -8.61 4.71
CA LEU A 45 11.16 -7.24 5.01
C LEU A 45 11.16 -6.39 3.73
N GLY A 46 12.15 -6.58 2.84
CA GLY A 46 12.18 -5.98 1.50
C GLY A 46 10.95 -6.35 0.65
N TYR A 47 10.53 -7.62 0.64
CA TYR A 47 9.31 -8.05 -0.05
C TYR A 47 8.04 -7.44 0.53
N VAL A 48 7.94 -7.29 1.86
CA VAL A 48 6.80 -6.62 2.51
C VAL A 48 6.73 -5.15 2.09
N ILE A 49 7.88 -4.44 2.10
CA ILE A 49 7.96 -3.04 1.65
C ILE A 49 7.58 -2.94 0.15
N LEU A 50 8.02 -3.89 -0.68
CA LEU A 50 7.69 -3.93 -2.10
C LEU A 50 6.17 -4.04 -2.33
N LEU A 51 5.53 -4.98 -1.62
CA LEU A 51 4.08 -5.15 -1.68
C LEU A 51 3.34 -3.91 -1.19
N ALA A 52 3.82 -3.25 -0.13
CA ALA A 52 3.25 -2.00 0.36
C ALA A 52 3.37 -0.85 -0.66
N GLY A 53 4.49 -0.77 -1.39
CA GLY A 53 4.67 0.20 -2.48
C GLY A 53 3.70 -0.03 -3.64
N LEU A 54 3.60 -1.28 -4.12
CA LEU A 54 2.64 -1.65 -5.17
C LEU A 54 1.19 -1.38 -4.76
N MET A 55 0.86 -1.66 -3.50
CA MET A 55 -0.47 -1.43 -2.94
C MET A 55 -0.83 0.07 -2.94
N ASN A 56 0.12 0.94 -2.57
CA ASN A 56 -0.06 2.39 -2.62
C ASN A 56 -0.22 2.92 -4.05
N ILE A 57 0.54 2.40 -5.01
CA ILE A 57 0.35 2.77 -6.43
C ILE A 57 -1.05 2.35 -6.90
N MET A 58 -1.49 1.14 -6.58
CA MET A 58 -2.83 0.67 -6.95
C MET A 58 -3.93 1.54 -6.31
N ASN A 59 -3.76 1.94 -5.03
CA ASN A 59 -4.65 2.87 -4.37
C ASN A 59 -4.64 4.24 -5.05
N GLY A 60 -3.48 4.76 -5.44
CA GLY A 60 -3.34 6.01 -6.20
C GLY A 60 -4.03 5.96 -7.56
N VAL A 61 -3.99 4.81 -8.25
CA VAL A 61 -4.74 4.60 -9.50
C VAL A 61 -6.24 4.59 -9.24
N GLU A 62 -6.68 3.91 -8.18
CA GLU A 62 -8.08 3.85 -7.79
C GLU A 62 -8.63 5.24 -7.41
N SER A 63 -7.90 6.01 -6.60
CA SER A 63 -8.29 7.36 -6.18
C SER A 63 -8.25 8.35 -7.35
N HIS A 64 -7.32 8.20 -8.29
CA HIS A 64 -7.31 8.96 -9.55
C HIS A 64 -8.53 8.65 -10.42
N LEU A 65 -8.89 7.37 -10.56
CA LEU A 65 -10.05 6.94 -11.35
C LEU A 65 -11.38 7.42 -10.74
N HIS A 66 -11.49 7.39 -9.41
CA HIS A 66 -12.67 7.86 -8.68
C HIS A 66 -12.77 9.38 -8.56
N ARG A 67 -11.83 10.13 -9.18
CA ARG A 67 -11.74 11.61 -9.11
C ARG A 67 -11.76 12.10 -7.65
N GLU A 68 -11.04 11.40 -6.80
CA GLU A 68 -10.78 11.87 -5.45
C GLU A 68 -9.91 13.13 -5.48
N GLU A 69 -9.79 13.80 -4.33
CA GLU A 69 -9.05 15.05 -4.26
C GLU A 69 -7.61 14.89 -4.74
N LYS A 70 -7.12 15.91 -5.46
CA LYS A 70 -5.78 15.94 -6.06
C LYS A 70 -4.67 15.54 -5.10
N LYS A 71 -4.83 15.93 -3.83
CA LYS A 71 -3.88 15.67 -2.75
C LYS A 71 -3.83 14.20 -2.34
N VAL A 72 -4.96 13.48 -2.40
CA VAL A 72 -5.07 12.08 -1.93
C VAL A 72 -4.30 11.17 -2.88
N TYR A 73 -4.67 11.13 -4.16
CA TYR A 73 -3.98 10.25 -5.11
C TYR A 73 -2.51 10.63 -5.28
N MET A 74 -2.15 11.92 -5.17
CA MET A 74 -0.77 12.37 -5.28
C MET A 74 0.08 11.90 -4.08
N MET A 75 -0.49 11.87 -2.86
CA MET A 75 0.20 11.25 -1.72
C MET A 75 0.34 9.74 -1.89
N ASP A 76 -0.69 9.04 -2.36
CA ASP A 76 -0.65 7.59 -2.58
C ASP A 76 0.49 7.22 -3.55
N TYR A 77 0.62 7.95 -4.67
CA TYR A 77 1.72 7.74 -5.61
C TYR A 77 3.09 8.04 -5.00
N LEU A 78 3.21 9.12 -4.23
CA LEU A 78 4.48 9.53 -3.62
C LEU A 78 4.94 8.51 -2.59
N LEU A 79 4.04 8.02 -1.74
CA LEU A 79 4.30 6.91 -0.82
C LEU A 79 4.61 5.61 -1.57
N GLY A 80 3.90 5.32 -2.64
CA GLY A 80 4.16 4.15 -3.49
C GLY A 80 5.57 4.14 -4.07
N ILE A 81 6.00 5.26 -4.66
CA ILE A 81 7.35 5.41 -5.20
C ILE A 81 8.40 5.32 -4.10
N LEU A 82 8.17 5.97 -2.96
CA LEU A 82 9.08 5.97 -1.81
C LEU A 82 9.28 4.55 -1.24
N PHE A 83 8.21 3.77 -1.13
CA PHE A 83 8.30 2.37 -0.71
C PHE A 83 8.95 1.48 -1.77
N LEU A 84 8.68 1.67 -3.06
CA LEU A 84 9.39 0.93 -4.09
C LEU A 84 10.89 1.21 -4.06
N PHE A 85 11.29 2.46 -3.86
CA PHE A 85 12.70 2.82 -3.73
C PHE A 85 13.34 2.14 -2.53
N MET A 86 12.70 2.19 -1.35
CA MET A 86 13.17 1.48 -0.16
C MET A 86 13.24 -0.04 -0.36
N ALA A 87 12.28 -0.62 -1.07
CA ALA A 87 12.28 -2.05 -1.36
C ALA A 87 13.45 -2.45 -2.25
N ILE A 88 13.74 -1.67 -3.29
CA ILE A 88 14.86 -1.92 -4.21
C ILE A 88 16.19 -1.87 -3.45
N THR A 89 16.37 -0.87 -2.58
CA THR A 89 17.59 -0.74 -1.76
C THR A 89 17.71 -1.88 -0.75
N GLN A 90 16.61 -2.31 -0.14
CA GLN A 90 16.61 -3.36 0.87
C GLN A 90 16.83 -4.76 0.29
N LEU A 91 16.39 -4.98 -0.96
CA LEU A 91 16.56 -6.22 -1.70
C LEU A 91 17.89 -6.29 -2.47
N GLU A 92 18.75 -5.26 -2.35
CA GLU A 92 20.04 -5.16 -3.05
C GLU A 92 19.91 -5.40 -4.57
N MET A 93 18.79 -4.98 -5.16
CA MET A 93 18.53 -5.15 -6.59
C MET A 93 19.31 -4.13 -7.45
N ILE A 94 19.97 -3.17 -6.81
CA ILE A 94 20.87 -2.14 -7.35
C ILE A 94 21.93 -1.88 -6.29
#